data_AF-A0A377XPR7-F1
#
_entry.id   AF-A0A377XPR7-F1
#
_cell.length_a   1.000
_cell.length_b   1.000
_cell.length_c   1.000
_cell.angle_alpha   90.00
_cell.angle_beta   90.00
_cell.angle_gamma   90.00
#
_symmetry.space_group_name_H-M   'P 1'
#
loop_
_entity.id
_entity.type
_entity.pdbx_description
1 polymer ?
#
loop_
_entity_poly.entity_id
_entity_poly.type
_entity_poly.pdbx_seq_one_letter_code
_entity_poly.pdbx_strand_id
1 'polypeptide(L)'
;MRALAEQADVVLVVGSKNSSNSNRLAELAQRMGKAAYLIDDASDIQEAWVKDAACVGVTAGASAPDILVQNVITRLQELGGGEAVPLEGREENIVFEVPKELRVDVREVE
;
A
#
# COMPACT_ATOMS: atom_id res chain seq x y z
N MET A 1 9.85 -3.45 0.21
CA MET A 1 9.10 -4.69 0.53
C MET A 1 9.80 -5.62 1.52
N ARG A 2 10.97 -6.20 1.22
CA ARG A 2 11.66 -7.11 2.18
C ARG A 2 11.89 -6.49 3.56
N ALA A 3 12.45 -5.27 3.58
CA ALA A 3 12.66 -4.50 4.82
C ALA A 3 11.36 -4.22 5.61
N LEU A 4 10.22 -4.08 4.93
CA LEU A 4 8.91 -3.92 5.57
C LEU A 4 8.47 -5.24 6.21
N ALA A 5 8.55 -6.34 5.46
CA ALA A 5 8.17 -7.67 5.94
C ALA A 5 9.04 -8.15 7.10
N GLU A 6 10.33 -7.78 7.16
CA GLU A 6 11.21 -8.12 8.27
C GLU A 6 10.73 -7.54 9.62
N GLN A 7 10.18 -6.33 9.59
CA GLN A 7 9.74 -5.59 10.78
C GLN A 7 8.25 -5.79 11.14
N ALA A 8 7.44 -6.26 10.19
CA ALA A 8 6.01 -6.43 10.37
C ALA A 8 5.63 -7.87 10.76
N ASP A 9 4.61 -8.02 11.60
CA ASP A 9 3.96 -9.30 11.90
C ASP A 9 2.96 -9.65 10.79
N VAL A 10 2.26 -8.62 10.30
CA VAL A 10 1.23 -8.69 9.26
C VAL A 10 1.53 -7.67 8.18
N VAL A 11 1.36 -8.05 6.91
CA VAL A 11 1.51 -7.16 5.76
C VAL A 11 0.19 -7.00 5.03
N LEU A 12 -0.28 -5.77 4.88
CA LEU A 12 -1.39 -5.42 4.01
C LEU A 12 -0.85 -4.83 2.70
N VAL A 13 -1.23 -5.46 1.59
CA VAL A 13 -0.88 -5.01 0.25
C VAL A 13 -2.12 -4.43 -0.42
N VAL A 14 -2.11 -3.12 -0.65
CA VAL A 14 -3.20 -2.43 -1.35
C VAL A 14 -3.06 -2.64 -2.86
N GLY A 15 -4.10 -3.21 -3.46
CA GLY A 15 -4.21 -3.39 -4.89
C GLY A 15 -5.14 -4.54 -5.28
N SER A 16 -5.54 -4.54 -6.54
CA SER A 16 -6.52 -5.47 -7.05
C SER A 16 -5.99 -6.87 -7.29
N LYS A 17 -6.88 -7.86 -7.20
CA LYS A 17 -6.56 -9.29 -7.46
C LYS A 17 -6.04 -9.55 -8.87
N ASN A 18 -6.38 -8.72 -9.85
CA ASN A 18 -5.89 -8.83 -11.23
C ASN A 18 -4.54 -8.12 -11.47
N SER A 19 -3.98 -7.43 -10.48
CA SER A 19 -2.67 -6.77 -10.58
C SER A 19 -1.55 -7.76 -10.29
N SER A 20 -0.78 -8.14 -11.32
CA SER A 20 0.36 -9.06 -11.15
C SER A 20 1.41 -8.50 -10.19
N ASN A 21 1.68 -7.20 -10.22
CA ASN A 21 2.65 -6.58 -9.33
C ASN A 21 2.18 -6.61 -7.86
N SER A 22 0.92 -6.30 -7.59
CA SER A 22 0.36 -6.34 -6.23
C SER A 22 0.37 -7.76 -5.67
N ASN A 23 -0.04 -8.76 -6.47
CA ASN A 23 0.06 -10.17 -6.08
C ASN A 23 1.50 -10.57 -5.74
N ARG A 24 2.48 -10.14 -6.55
CA ARG A 24 3.89 -10.46 -6.32
C ARG A 24 4.43 -9.89 -5.01
N LEU A 25 3.98 -8.71 -4.58
CA LEU A 25 4.33 -8.13 -3.28
C LEU A 25 3.76 -8.98 -2.13
N ALA A 26 2.49 -9.38 -2.21
CA ALA A 26 1.85 -10.22 -1.21
C ALA A 26 2.51 -11.60 -1.12
N GLU A 27 2.73 -12.27 -2.26
CA GLU A 27 3.45 -13.54 -2.32
C GLU A 27 4.85 -13.44 -1.72
N LEU A 28 5.56 -12.33 -1.94
CA LEU A 28 6.90 -12.14 -1.40
C LEU A 28 6.89 -12.06 0.13
N ALA A 29 5.93 -11.36 0.74
CA ALA A 29 5.76 -11.37 2.19
C ALA A 29 5.42 -12.77 2.73
N GLN A 30 4.52 -13.49 2.07
CA GLN A 30 4.14 -14.86 2.46
C GLN A 30 5.34 -15.81 2.39
N ARG A 31 6.18 -15.71 1.35
CA ARG A 31 7.42 -16.50 1.23
C ARG A 31 8.45 -16.17 2.31
N MET A 32 8.35 -15.00 2.95
CA MET A 32 9.15 -14.62 4.12
C MET A 32 8.54 -15.09 5.44
N GLY A 33 7.44 -15.86 5.40
CA GLY A 33 6.77 -16.39 6.59
C GLY A 33 5.85 -15.40 7.29
N LYS A 34 5.51 -14.28 6.65
CA LYS A 34 4.61 -13.27 7.23
C LYS A 34 3.17 -13.51 6.80
N ALA A 35 2.22 -13.21 7.69
CA ALA A 35 0.82 -13.14 7.30
C ALA A 35 0.65 -11.96 6.34
N ALA A 36 0.23 -12.20 5.10
CA ALA A 36 0.06 -11.12 4.14
C ALA A 36 -1.24 -11.25 3.35
N TYR A 37 -1.91 -10.12 3.19
CA TYR A 37 -3.24 -10.01 2.62
C TYR A 37 -3.24 -8.97 1.50
N LEU A 38 -3.77 -9.37 0.35
CA LEU A 38 -4.06 -8.47 -0.76
C LEU A 38 -5.48 -7.93 -0.57
N ILE A 39 -5.61 -6.60 -0.46
CA ILE A 39 -6.86 -5.90 -0.22
C ILE A 39 -7.10 -4.84 -1.30
N ASP A 40 -8.34 -4.70 -1.75
CA ASP A 40 -8.71 -3.65 -2.70
C ASP A 40 -8.83 -2.30 -1.98
N ASP A 41 -9.39 -2.30 -0.76
CA ASP A 41 -9.51 -1.10 0.07
C ASP A 41 -9.57 -1.41 1.59
N ALA A 42 -9.77 -0.38 2.41
CA ALA A 42 -9.79 -0.49 3.87
C ALA A 42 -10.94 -1.34 4.43
N SER A 43 -12.03 -1.51 3.68
CA SER A 43 -13.20 -2.30 4.12
C SER A 43 -12.93 -3.80 4.11
N ASP A 44 -11.94 -4.26 3.34
CA ASP A 44 -11.51 -5.67 3.30
C ASP A 44 -10.77 -6.10 4.58
N ILE A 45 -10.30 -5.14 5.39
CA ILE A 45 -9.51 -5.42 6.59
C ILE A 45 -10.38 -6.12 7.63
N GLN A 46 -10.02 -7.36 7.94
CA GLN A 46 -10.63 -8.08 9.06
C GLN A 46 -9.86 -7.82 10.35
N GLU A 47 -10.57 -7.44 11.41
CA GLU A 47 -9.98 -7.15 12.72
C GLU A 47 -9.14 -8.32 13.25
N ALA A 48 -9.58 -9.55 12.99
CA ALA A 48 -8.88 -10.77 13.37
C ALA A 48 -7.47 -10.89 12.77
N TRP A 49 -7.19 -10.21 11.65
CA TRP A 49 -5.86 -10.24 11.03
C TRP A 49 -4.83 -9.41 11.82
N VAL A 50 -5.29 -8.34 12.48
CA VAL A 50 -4.40 -7.34 13.10
C VAL A 50 -4.50 -7.28 14.62
N LYS A 51 -5.50 -7.94 15.22
CA LYS A 51 -5.79 -7.89 16.66
C LYS A 51 -4.60 -8.17 17.57
N ASP A 52 -3.77 -9.14 17.22
CA ASP A 52 -2.61 -9.56 18.03
C ASP A 52 -1.27 -9.13 17.40
N ALA A 53 -1.30 -8.31 16.34
CA ALA A 53 -0.10 -7.83 15.65
C ALA A 53 0.47 -6.61 16.39
N ALA A 54 1.76 -6.65 16.75
CA ALA A 54 2.45 -5.50 17.31
C ALA A 54 2.87 -4.51 16.22
N CYS A 55 3.15 -5.01 15.01
CA CYS A 55 3.54 -4.21 13.86
C CYS A 55 2.79 -4.65 12.59
N VAL A 56 2.04 -3.72 11.99
CA VAL A 56 1.36 -3.92 10.70
C VAL A 56 2.08 -3.11 9.63
N GLY A 57 2.62 -3.81 8.62
CA GLY A 57 3.22 -3.19 7.45
C GLY A 57 2.18 -2.93 6.37
N VAL A 58 2.19 -1.72 5.80
CA VAL A 58 1.32 -1.37 4.66
C VAL A 58 2.19 -1.07 3.45
N THR A 59 1.80 -1.59 2.29
CA THR A 59 2.42 -1.27 1.00
C THR A 59 1.35 -1.23 -0.08
N ALA A 60 1.64 -0.60 -1.21
CA ALA A 60 0.75 -0.57 -2.36
C ALA A 60 1.43 -1.17 -3.60
N GLY A 61 0.62 -1.73 -4.50
CA GLY A 61 1.08 -1.98 -5.87
C GLY A 61 1.16 -0.68 -6.68
N ALA A 62 1.96 -0.69 -7.74
CA ALA A 62 2.21 0.49 -8.58
C ALA A 62 0.95 1.15 -9.19
N SER A 63 -0.16 0.42 -9.28
CA SER A 63 -1.43 0.91 -9.83
C SER A 63 -2.43 1.37 -8.78
N ALA A 64 -2.13 1.24 -7.49
CA ALA A 64 -3.04 1.62 -6.42
C ALA A 64 -2.88 3.12 -6.08
N PRO A 65 -3.97 3.91 -6.12
CA PRO A 65 -3.93 5.32 -5.71
C PRO A 65 -3.55 5.50 -4.25
N ASP A 66 -2.80 6.56 -3.94
CA ASP A 66 -2.34 6.86 -2.56
C ASP A 66 -3.50 7.00 -1.57
N ILE A 67 -4.64 7.54 -2.01
CA ILE A 67 -5.84 7.68 -1.16
C ILE A 67 -6.30 6.35 -0.56
N LEU A 68 -6.12 5.22 -1.27
CA LEU A 68 -6.48 3.91 -0.73
C LEU A 68 -5.54 3.51 0.41
N VAL A 69 -4.25 3.84 0.30
CA VAL A 69 -3.27 3.63 1.36
C VAL A 69 -3.61 4.48 2.58
N GLN A 70 -3.96 5.75 2.39
CA GLN A 70 -4.37 6.63 3.48
C GLN A 70 -5.62 6.12 4.21
N ASN A 71 -6.59 5.60 3.47
CA ASN A 71 -7.79 4.99 4.06
C ASN A 71 -7.46 3.74 4.88
N VAL A 72 -6.53 2.90 4.40
CA VAL A 72 -6.03 1.73 5.13
C VAL A 72 -5.32 2.14 6.42
N ILE A 73 -4.45 3.16 6.36
CA ILE A 73 -3.79 3.72 7.55
C ILE A 73 -4.81 4.21 8.56
N THR A 74 -5.80 5.00 8.10
CA THR A 74 -6.88 5.51 8.96
C THR A 74 -7.64 4.37 9.63
N ARG A 75 -7.99 3.32 8.87
CA ARG A 75 -8.69 2.15 9.41
C ARG A 75 -7.83 1.41 10.45
N LEU A 76 -6.53 1.26 10.23
CA LEU A 76 -5.63 0.65 11.21
C LEU A 76 -5.53 1.48 12.50
N GLN A 77 -5.58 2.81 12.40
CA GLN A 77 -5.62 3.70 13.56
C GLN A 77 -6.91 3.54 14.38
N GLU A 78 -8.06 3.41 13.72
CA GLU A 78 -9.33 3.09 14.39
C GLU A 78 -9.28 1.74 15.14
N LEU A 79 -8.49 0.80 14.64
CA LEU A 79 -8.26 -0.51 15.25
C LEU A 79 -7.18 -0.51 16.34
N GLY A 80 -6.66 0.66 16.72
CA GLY A 80 -5.69 0.85 17.79
C GLY A 80 -4.25 1.08 17.33
N GLY A 81 -4.01 1.22 16.03
CA GLY A 81 -2.71 1.59 15.47
C GLY A 81 -2.31 3.03 15.83
N GLY A 82 -1.00 3.28 15.91
CA GLY A 82 -0.44 4.62 16.13
C GLY A 82 -0.26 5.42 14.83
N GLU A 83 0.59 6.44 14.90
CA GLU A 83 1.01 7.19 13.72
C GLU A 83 1.75 6.29 12.72
N ALA A 84 1.46 6.45 11.42
CA ALA A 84 2.14 5.69 10.38
C ALA A 84 3.59 6.18 10.23
N VAL A 85 4.54 5.26 10.35
CA VAL A 85 5.97 5.56 10.21
C VAL A 85 6.44 5.14 8.82
N PRO A 86 6.82 6.08 7.93
CA PRO A 86 7.37 5.73 6.64
C PRO A 86 8.76 5.08 6.82
N LEU A 87 8.98 3.95 6.15
CA LEU A 87 10.31 3.35 6.08
C LEU A 87 11.13 4.02 4.97
N GLU A 88 12.42 4.25 5.23
CA GLU A 88 13.34 4.75 4.21
C GLU A 88 13.38 3.78 3.02
N GLY A 89 13.05 4.31 1.85
CA GLY A 89 13.05 3.59 0.58
C GLY A 89 14.15 4.07 -0.35
N ARG A 90 14.29 3.40 -1.49
CA ARG A 90 15.10 3.91 -2.59
C ARG A 90 14.35 5.09 -3.23
N GLU A 91 15.05 6.20 -3.46
CA GLU A 91 14.50 7.33 -4.19
C GLU A 91 14.14 6.94 -5.63
N GLU A 92 12.94 7.32 -6.06
CA GLU A 92 12.43 7.11 -7.42
C GLU A 92 12.16 8.47 -8.07
N ASN A 93 12.83 8.75 -9.19
CA ASN A 93 12.83 10.07 -9.83
C ASN A 93 12.51 10.00 -11.34
N ILE A 94 11.95 8.89 -11.82
CA ILE A 94 11.58 8.70 -13.22
C ILE A 94 10.15 9.19 -13.43
N VAL A 95 9.96 10.15 -14.34
CA VAL A 95 8.65 10.66 -14.76
C VAL A 95 8.49 10.47 -16.26
N PHE A 96 7.36 9.90 -16.67
CA PHE A 96 6.98 9.80 -18.08
C PHE A 96 6.01 10.93 -18.42
N GLU A 97 6.43 11.84 -19.29
CA GLU A 97 5.55 12.92 -19.75
C GLU A 97 4.41 12.36 -20.61
N VAL A 98 3.24 12.96 -20.49
CA VAL A 98 2.13 12.67 -21.41
C VAL A 98 2.49 13.13 -22.84
N PRO A 99 2.11 12.36 -23.87
CA PRO A 99 2.23 12.78 -25.27
C PRO A 99 1.65 14.18 -25.48
N LYS A 100 2.26 14.97 -26.35
CA LYS A 100 1.90 16.38 -26.54
C LYS A 100 0.44 16.55 -26.94
N GLU A 101 -0.10 15.57 -27.65
CA GLU A 101 -1.47 15.49 -28.15
C GLU A 101 -2.52 15.28 -27.03
N LEU A 102 -2.09 14.79 -25.86
CA LEU A 102 -2.94 14.50 -24.70
C LEU A 102 -2.72 15.48 -23.55
N ARG A 103 -1.91 16.53 -23.75
CA ARG A 103 -1.74 17.58 -22.75
C ARG A 103 -3.05 18.34 -22.62
N VAL A 104 -3.59 18.38 -21.41
CA VAL A 104 -4.78 19.19 -21.10
C VAL A 104 -4.32 20.63 -20.95
N ASP A 105 -4.88 21.56 -21.75
CA ASP A 105 -4.69 22.98 -21.54
C ASP A 105 -5.34 23.38 -20.21
N VAL A 106 -4.52 23.60 -19.19
CA VAL A 106 -4.98 24.17 -17.92
C VAL A 106 -5.31 25.64 -18.18
N ARG A 107 -6.58 25.96 -18.39
CA ARG A 107 -7.05 27.35 -18.32
C ARG A 107 -7.16 27.72 -16.85
N GLU A 108 -6.41 28.72 -16.42
CA GLU A 108 -6.63 29.36 -15.12
C GLU A 108 -8.08 29.87 -15.08
N VAL A 109 -8.79 29.48 -14.02
CA VAL A 109 -10.13 30.00 -13.72
C VAL A 109 -9.90 31.19 -12.78
N GLU A 110 -10.24 32.40 -13.25
CA GLU A 110 -10.23 33.65 -12.45
C GLU A 110 -11.13 33.56 -11.21
#